data_AF-A0A7S1WAT2-F1
#
_entry.id   AF-A0A7S1WAT2-F1
#
_cell.length_a   1.000
_cell.length_b   1.000
_cell.length_c   1.000
_cell.angle_alpha   90.00
_cell.angle_beta   90.00
_cell.angle_gamma   90.00
#
_symmetry.space_group_name_H-M   'P 1'
#
loop_
_entity.id
_entity.type
_entity.pdbx_description
1 polymer ?
#
loop_
_entity_poly.entity_id
_entity_poly.type
_entity_poly.pdbx_seq_one_letter_code
_entity_poly.pdbx_strand_id
1 'polypeptide(L)'
;VQADGAPTLASKLAKAAMLHPRVMVVWSRSPAHTAQLVVDLKETVAQENPDAADPALTEAADAARSQHTRAAMDMLVRLPGVHHGNAQRLMDACGSLAGLGALTREELSEALGPTNGALLHSFLHEPHRRGQR
;
A
#
# COMPACT_ATOMS: atom_id res chain seq x y z
N VAL A 1 31.89 -17.42 21.30
CA VAL A 1 31.28 -16.07 21.24
C VAL A 1 29.99 -16.21 20.45
N GLN A 2 28.88 -16.26 21.17
CA GLN A 2 27.54 -16.50 20.64
C GLN A 2 27.12 -15.27 19.82
N ALA A 3 26.88 -15.44 18.53
CA ALA A 3 26.23 -14.40 17.73
C ALA A 3 24.71 -14.60 17.88
N ASP A 4 24.04 -13.58 18.42
CA ASP A 4 22.59 -13.49 18.60
C ASP A 4 21.80 -13.97 17.36
N GLY A 5 20.70 -14.67 17.61
CA GLY A 5 19.81 -15.27 16.60
C GLY A 5 18.99 -14.29 15.75
N ALA A 6 19.47 -13.06 15.55
CA ALA A 6 18.85 -12.09 14.66
C ALA A 6 19.31 -12.33 13.21
N PRO A 7 18.39 -12.43 12.23
CA PRO A 7 18.77 -12.63 10.84
C PRO A 7 19.64 -11.46 10.35
N THR A 8 20.82 -11.79 9.83
CA THR A 8 21.78 -10.84 9.27
C THR A 8 21.15 -10.06 8.10
N LEU A 9 21.61 -8.84 7.84
CA LEU A 9 21.12 -8.02 6.72
C LEU A 9 21.16 -8.78 5.39
N ALA A 10 22.24 -9.54 5.16
CA ALA A 10 22.39 -10.38 3.97
C ALA A 10 21.29 -11.45 3.87
N SER A 11 20.94 -12.12 4.97
CA SER A 11 19.86 -13.13 4.97
C SER A 11 18.48 -12.53 4.69
N LYS A 12 18.19 -11.33 5.21
CA LYS A 12 16.93 -10.61 4.94
C LYS A 12 16.84 -10.17 3.49
N LEU A 13 17.94 -9.64 2.94
CA LEU A 13 18.01 -9.18 1.56
C LEU A 13 17.88 -10.35 0.58
N ALA A 14 18.55 -11.48 0.86
CA ALA A 14 18.41 -12.71 0.07
C ALA A 14 16.97 -13.21 0.08
N LYS A 15 16.30 -13.22 1.24
CA LYS A 15 14.88 -13.60 1.34
C LYS A 15 13.97 -12.68 0.53
N ALA A 16 14.20 -11.36 0.58
CA ALA A 16 13.43 -10.40 -0.20
C ALA A 16 13.62 -10.59 -1.71
N ALA A 17 14.86 -10.84 -2.16
CA ALA A 17 15.17 -11.14 -3.56
C ALA A 17 14.49 -12.44 -4.05
N MET A 18 14.43 -13.47 -3.21
CA MET A 18 13.74 -14.74 -3.55
C MET A 18 12.21 -14.58 -3.60
N LEU A 19 11.62 -13.80 -2.70
CA LEU A 19 10.17 -13.57 -2.68
C LEU A 19 9.69 -12.64 -3.80
N HIS A 20 10.56 -11.74 -4.27
CA HIS A 20 10.22 -10.72 -5.26
C HIS A 20 11.22 -10.73 -6.43
N PRO A 21 11.05 -11.63 -7.43
CA PRO A 21 12.02 -11.83 -8.51
C PRO A 21 12.19 -10.60 -9.43
N ARG A 22 11.28 -9.62 -9.35
CA ARG A 22 11.34 -8.37 -10.12
C ARG A 22 12.15 -7.26 -9.43
N VAL A 23 12.58 -7.46 -8.19
CA VAL A 23 13.35 -6.46 -7.45
C VAL A 23 14.82 -6.58 -7.79
N MET A 24 15.41 -5.52 -8.34
CA MET A 24 16.85 -5.40 -8.55
C MET A 24 17.46 -4.44 -7.54
N VAL A 25 18.63 -4.80 -7.01
CA VAL A 25 19.38 -3.97 -6.06
C VAL A 25 20.61 -3.42 -6.77
N VAL A 26 20.76 -2.09 -6.75
CA VAL A 26 21.91 -1.37 -7.30
C VAL A 26 22.68 -0.71 -6.18
N TRP A 27 24.01 -0.87 -6.18
CA TRP A 27 24.89 -0.28 -5.18
C TRP A 27 25.56 0.97 -5.73
N SER A 28 25.50 2.08 -4.98
CA SER A 28 26.19 3.32 -5.31
C SER A 28 27.14 3.71 -4.19
N ARG A 29 28.28 4.30 -4.55
CA ARG A 29 29.36 4.64 -3.61
C ARG A 29 29.27 6.07 -3.06
N SER A 30 28.33 6.88 -3.54
CA SER A 30 28.12 8.28 -3.18
C SER A 30 26.72 8.76 -3.60
N PRO A 31 26.08 9.71 -2.89
CA PRO A 31 24.80 10.29 -3.30
C PRO A 31 24.81 10.92 -4.70
N ALA A 32 25.93 11.51 -5.11
CA ALA A 32 26.07 12.08 -6.46
C ALA A 32 26.03 10.99 -7.54
N HIS A 33 26.65 9.84 -7.26
CA HIS A 33 26.61 8.68 -8.14
C HIS A 33 25.20 8.07 -8.17
N THR A 34 24.47 8.07 -7.05
CA THR A 34 23.05 7.67 -7.03
C THR A 34 22.21 8.56 -7.96
N ALA A 35 22.42 9.88 -7.93
CA ALA A 35 21.68 10.81 -8.78
C ALA A 35 21.94 10.56 -10.28
N GLN A 36 23.20 10.30 -10.66
CA GLN A 36 23.57 9.94 -12.03
C GLN A 36 22.92 8.62 -12.46
N LEU A 37 22.99 7.58 -11.63
CA LEU A 37 22.35 6.29 -11.93
C LEU A 37 20.84 6.42 -12.16
N VAL A 38 20.15 7.29 -11.41
CA VAL A 38 18.71 7.52 -11.61
C VAL A 38 18.45 8.26 -12.94
N VAL A 39 19.31 9.17 -13.35
CA VAL A 39 19.21 9.85 -14.65
C VAL A 39 19.42 8.85 -15.79
N ASP A 40 20.49 8.07 -15.72
CA ASP A 40 20.82 7.06 -16.73
C ASP A 40 19.71 6.00 -16.84
N LEU A 41 19.13 5.58 -15.70
CA LEU A 41 18.00 4.65 -15.68
C LEU A 41 16.75 5.24 -16.32
N LYS A 42 16.48 6.54 -16.13
CA LYS A 42 15.33 7.19 -16.78
C LYS A 42 15.52 7.25 -18.29
N GLU A 43 16.72 7.56 -18.77
CA GLU A 43 17.01 7.66 -20.20
C GLU A 43 16.94 6.30 -20.89
N THR A 44 17.53 5.27 -20.28
CA THR A 44 17.55 3.90 -20.82
C THR A 44 16.17 3.23 -20.78
N VAL A 45 15.47 3.29 -19.64
CA VAL A 45 14.15 2.65 -19.49
C VAL A 45 13.08 3.36 -20.32
N ALA A 46 13.16 4.68 -20.51
CA ALA A 46 12.25 5.41 -21.38
C ALA A 46 12.47 5.13 -22.87
N GLN A 47 13.69 4.75 -23.27
CA GLN A 47 13.99 4.36 -24.66
C GLN A 47 13.58 2.91 -24.97
N GLU A 48 13.75 1.99 -24.03
CA GLU A 48 13.46 0.56 -24.24
C GLU A 48 11.98 0.19 -24.08
N ASN A 49 11.19 0.97 -23.34
CA ASN A 49 9.73 0.85 -23.28
C ASN A 49 9.06 2.06 -23.96
N PRO A 50 8.82 2.03 -25.28
CA PRO A 50 8.01 3.03 -25.97
C PRO A 50 6.51 2.87 -25.68
N ASP A 51 6.12 2.30 -24.54
CA ASP A 51 4.72 2.30 -24.12
C ASP A 51 4.48 3.52 -23.22
N ALA A 52 4.25 4.66 -23.88
CA ALA A 52 3.85 5.91 -23.25
C ALA A 52 2.44 5.87 -22.62
N ALA A 53 1.86 4.68 -22.42
CA ALA A 53 0.48 4.47 -22.02
C ALA A 53 0.28 3.34 -21.01
N ASP A 54 1.16 3.21 -20.00
CA ASP A 54 0.68 2.71 -18.71
C ASP A 54 0.25 3.91 -17.84
N PRO A 55 -1.05 4.30 -17.87
CA PRO A 55 -1.57 5.38 -17.03
C PRO A 55 -1.40 5.07 -15.54
N ALA A 56 -1.08 3.84 -15.13
CA ALA A 56 -0.77 3.52 -13.73
C ALA A 56 0.51 4.18 -13.21
N LEU A 57 1.44 4.61 -14.08
CA LEU A 57 2.75 5.16 -13.68
C LEU A 57 2.91 6.66 -13.95
N THR A 58 2.00 7.28 -14.71
CA THR A 58 2.18 8.64 -15.25
C THR A 58 1.09 9.64 -14.86
N GLU A 59 0.27 9.36 -13.85
CA GLU A 59 -0.63 10.39 -13.30
C GLU A 59 0.11 11.35 -12.35
N ALA A 60 0.99 12.17 -12.93
CA ALA A 60 1.53 13.37 -12.30
C ALA A 60 0.49 14.51 -12.21
N ALA A 61 -0.71 14.34 -12.79
CA ALA A 61 -1.78 15.33 -12.73
C ALA A 61 -2.53 15.35 -11.39
N ASP A 62 -2.40 14.30 -10.57
CA ASP A 62 -3.23 14.09 -9.38
C ASP A 62 -2.44 14.22 -8.06
N ALA A 63 -1.33 14.96 -8.02
CA ALA A 63 -0.45 15.04 -6.83
C ALA A 63 -1.17 15.57 -5.57
N ALA A 64 -2.15 16.47 -5.71
CA ALA A 64 -2.92 17.02 -4.58
C ALA A 64 -4.14 16.15 -4.19
N ARG A 65 -4.74 15.44 -5.15
CA ARG A 65 -5.80 14.46 -4.88
C ARG A 65 -5.20 13.19 -4.28
N SER A 66 -4.04 12.76 -4.78
CA SER A 66 -3.30 11.59 -4.33
C SER A 66 -2.83 11.71 -2.88
N GLN A 67 -2.48 12.88 -2.35
CA GLN A 67 -2.11 12.98 -0.92
C GLN A 67 -3.30 12.71 0.01
N HIS A 68 -4.48 13.24 -0.30
CA HIS A 68 -5.69 13.04 0.51
C HIS A 68 -6.24 11.62 0.30
N THR A 69 -6.28 11.15 -0.94
CA THR A 69 -6.64 9.77 -1.28
C THR A 69 -5.68 8.77 -0.65
N ARG A 70 -4.37 9.04 -0.63
CA ARG A 70 -3.37 8.20 0.04
C ARG A 70 -3.55 8.19 1.55
N ALA A 71 -3.77 9.34 2.16
CA ALA A 71 -4.04 9.42 3.60
C ALA A 71 -5.32 8.65 3.98
N ALA A 72 -6.38 8.75 3.17
CA ALA A 72 -7.61 7.98 3.34
C ALA A 72 -7.36 6.48 3.16
N MET A 73 -6.62 6.08 2.12
CA MET A 73 -6.28 4.68 1.88
C MET A 73 -5.44 4.08 3.02
N ASP A 74 -4.44 4.82 3.50
CA ASP A 74 -3.61 4.41 4.63
C ASP A 74 -4.43 4.28 5.93
N MET A 75 -5.46 5.12 6.11
CA MET A 75 -6.41 4.99 7.22
C MET A 75 -7.27 3.73 7.07
N LEU A 76 -7.81 3.48 5.88
CA LEU A 76 -8.68 2.33 5.63
C LEU A 76 -7.95 1.00 5.86
N VAL A 77 -6.69 0.87 5.42
CA VAL A 77 -5.89 -0.36 5.60
C VAL A 77 -5.61 -0.67 7.08
N ARG A 78 -5.76 0.30 7.98
CA ARG A 78 -5.62 0.08 9.43
C ARG A 78 -6.90 -0.45 10.08
N LEU A 79 -8.02 -0.49 9.36
CA LEU A 79 -9.28 -1.03 9.84
C LEU A 79 -9.29 -2.57 9.73
N PRO A 80 -9.95 -3.26 10.68
CA PRO A 80 -9.98 -4.73 10.67
C PRO A 80 -10.69 -5.24 9.41
N GLY A 81 -10.05 -6.18 8.71
CA GLY A 81 -10.59 -6.78 7.48
C GLY A 81 -10.29 -6.01 6.19
N VAL A 82 -9.62 -4.86 6.26
CA VAL A 82 -9.23 -4.07 5.07
C VAL A 82 -7.75 -4.28 4.76
N HIS A 83 -7.44 -4.47 3.48
CA HIS A 83 -6.09 -4.66 2.94
C HIS A 83 -5.95 -3.96 1.58
N HIS A 84 -4.73 -3.74 1.09
CA HIS A 84 -4.52 -2.98 -0.16
C HIS A 84 -5.33 -3.51 -1.37
N GLY A 85 -5.54 -4.83 -1.49
CA GLY A 85 -6.37 -5.42 -2.56
C GLY A 85 -7.90 -5.25 -2.45
N ASN A 86 -8.43 -4.77 -1.32
CA ASN A 86 -9.87 -4.50 -1.15
C ASN A 86 -10.16 -3.03 -0.78
N ALA A 87 -9.15 -2.27 -0.36
CA ALA A 87 -9.26 -0.86 -0.01
C ALA A 87 -9.77 0.01 -1.16
N GLN A 88 -9.36 -0.27 -2.41
CA GLN A 88 -9.84 0.47 -3.58
C GLN A 88 -11.35 0.31 -3.78
N ARG A 89 -11.84 -0.94 -3.74
CA ARG A 89 -13.27 -1.25 -3.86
C ARG A 89 -14.09 -0.62 -2.74
N LEU A 90 -13.53 -0.55 -1.53
CA LEU A 90 -14.17 0.13 -0.41
C LEU A 90 -14.24 1.66 -0.61
N MET A 91 -13.18 2.28 -1.13
CA MET A 91 -13.16 3.72 -1.43
C MET A 91 -14.21 4.08 -2.49
N ASP A 92 -14.34 3.25 -3.53
CA ASP A 92 -15.34 3.45 -4.59
C ASP A 92 -16.78 3.32 -4.05
N ALA A 93 -17.01 2.40 -3.11
CA ALA A 93 -18.33 2.18 -2.51
C ALA A 93 -18.74 3.27 -1.50
N CYS A 94 -17.81 3.75 -0.66
CA CYS A 94 -18.14 4.73 0.39
C CYS A 94 -18.10 6.18 -0.09
N GLY A 95 -17.30 6.50 -1.13
CA GLY A 95 -17.08 7.84 -1.68
C GLY A 95 -16.42 8.84 -0.71
N SER A 96 -16.51 8.62 0.59
CA SER A 96 -15.92 9.40 1.67
C SER A 96 -15.85 8.60 2.97
N LEU A 97 -14.96 9.00 3.89
CA LEU A 97 -14.88 8.39 5.22
C LEU A 97 -16.15 8.61 6.06
N ALA A 98 -16.89 9.69 5.82
CA ALA A 98 -18.19 9.90 6.46
C ALA A 98 -19.24 8.92 5.94
N GLY A 99 -19.23 8.63 4.64
CA GLY A 99 -20.08 7.63 4.00
C GLY A 99 -19.81 6.22 4.52
N LEU A 100 -18.57 5.91 4.93
CA LEU A 100 -18.20 4.60 5.48
C LEU A 100 -19.07 4.18 6.69
N GLY A 101 -19.43 5.13 7.56
CA GLY A 101 -20.27 4.86 8.73
C GLY A 101 -21.76 4.74 8.44
N ALA A 102 -22.21 5.14 7.24
CA ALA A 102 -23.60 5.06 6.81
C ALA A 102 -23.89 3.78 5.99
N LEU A 103 -22.85 3.05 5.58
CA LEU A 103 -22.98 1.81 4.81
C LEU A 103 -23.58 0.69 5.65
N THR A 104 -24.49 -0.05 5.03
CA THR A 104 -25.11 -1.24 5.60
C THR A 104 -24.14 -2.42 5.61
N ARG A 105 -24.45 -3.45 6.40
CA ARG A 105 -23.65 -4.67 6.48
C ARG A 105 -23.58 -5.38 5.12
N GLU A 106 -24.65 -5.32 4.35
CA GLU A 106 -24.77 -5.93 3.03
C GLU A 106 -23.81 -5.25 2.04
N GLU A 107 -23.80 -3.91 1.98
CA GLU A 107 -22.91 -3.14 1.10
C GLU A 107 -21.43 -3.34 1.46
N LEU A 108 -21.10 -3.39 2.76
CA LEU A 108 -19.75 -3.72 3.21
C LEU A 108 -19.33 -5.14 2.86
N SER A 109 -20.27 -6.09 2.89
CA SER A 109 -20.02 -7.49 2.53
C SER A 109 -19.82 -7.68 1.03
N GLU A 110 -20.48 -6.87 0.20
CA GLU A 110 -20.28 -6.83 -1.24
C GLU A 110 -18.88 -6.30 -1.60
N ALA A 111 -18.44 -5.21 -0.95
CA ALA A 111 -17.14 -4.60 -1.24
C ALA A 111 -15.95 -5.42 -0.71
N LEU A 112 -16.04 -5.97 0.51
CA LEU A 112 -14.92 -6.58 1.24
C LEU A 112 -14.99 -8.11 1.32
N GLY A 113 -16.15 -8.69 1.02
CA GLY A 113 -16.48 -10.10 1.27
C GLY A 113 -17.18 -10.30 2.63
N PRO A 114 -17.87 -11.44 2.83
CA PRO A 114 -18.78 -11.66 3.96
C PRO A 114 -18.06 -11.62 5.32
N THR A 115 -16.85 -12.17 5.41
CA THR A 115 -16.08 -12.21 6.65
C THR A 115 -15.50 -10.84 7.01
N ASN A 116 -14.90 -10.15 6.04
CA ASN A 116 -14.25 -8.87 6.25
C ASN A 116 -15.26 -7.73 6.46
N GLY A 117 -16.38 -7.75 5.72
CA GLY A 117 -17.47 -6.78 5.88
C GLY A 117 -18.12 -6.89 7.26
N ALA A 118 -18.32 -8.11 7.77
CA ALA A 118 -18.85 -8.31 9.12
C ALA A 118 -17.90 -7.80 10.23
N LEU A 119 -16.58 -7.98 10.07
CA LEU A 119 -15.56 -7.48 10.99
C LEU A 119 -15.50 -5.95 11.01
N LEU A 120 -15.56 -5.32 9.85
CA LEU A 120 -15.57 -3.86 9.75
C LEU A 120 -16.87 -3.28 10.33
N HIS A 121 -18.01 -3.88 10.00
CA HIS A 121 -19.32 -3.43 10.49
C HIS A 121 -19.41 -3.53 12.02
N SER A 122 -18.93 -4.63 12.62
CA SER A 122 -18.91 -4.78 14.08
C SER A 122 -17.97 -3.77 14.73
N PHE A 123 -16.81 -3.48 14.14
CA PHE A 123 -15.89 -2.46 14.66
C PHE A 123 -16.49 -1.05 14.67
N LEU A 124 -17.28 -0.69 13.65
CA LEU A 124 -17.89 0.64 13.55
C LEU A 124 -19.09 0.84 14.50
N HIS A 125 -19.86 -0.22 14.76
CA HIS A 125 -21.12 -0.15 15.51
C HIS A 125 -21.01 -0.67 16.95
N GLU A 126 -19.94 -1.38 17.31
CA GLU A 126 -19.75 -1.83 18.68
C GLU A 126 -19.29 -0.66 19.56
N PRO A 127 -20.03 -0.33 20.65
CA PRO A 127 -19.62 0.73 21.56
C PRO A 127 -18.29 0.36 22.21
N HIS A 128 -17.30 1.25 22.08
CA HIS A 128 -15.99 1.05 22.69
C HIS A 128 -16.13 0.95 24.22
N ARG A 129 -16.03 -0.28 24.75
CA ARG A 129 -15.97 -0.50 26.19
C ARG A 129 -14.63 0.02 26.69
N ARG A 130 -14.62 1.23 27.26
CA ARG A 130 -13.49 1.70 28.07
C ARG A 130 -13.23 0.65 29.16
N GLY A 131 -12.09 -0.01 29.07
CA GLY A 131 -11.66 -0.95 30.10
C GLY A 131 -11.66 -0.26 31.47
N GLN A 132 -12.41 -0.84 32.41
CA GLN A 132 -12.20 -0.58 33.82
C GLN A 132 -10.77 -1.00 34.16
N ARG A 133 -10.06 -0.11 34.84
CA ARG A 133 -8.70 -0.31 35.35
C ARG A 133 -8.65 -1.42 36.39
#